data_AF-A0A382GFA9-F1
#
_entry.id   AF-A0A382GFA9-F1
#
_cell.length_a   1.000
_cell.length_b   1.000
_cell.length_c   1.000
_cell.angle_alpha   90.00
_cell.angle_beta   90.00
_cell.angle_gamma   90.00
#
_symmetry.space_group_name_H-M   'P 1'
#
loop_
_entity.id
_entity.type
_entity.pdbx_description
1 polymer ?
#
loop_
_entity_poly.entity_id
_entity_poly.type
_entity_poly.pdbx_seq_one_letter_code
_entity_poly.pdbx_strand_id
1 'polypeptide(L)'
;CLTITWRIQIPPITYKEKIMNGKYCDYIGIEVKQGLEKCIEAPQFESNFWTKPAIPIIEKVGKVNYGESNYATGPMTKTIYVEDTFGSRYKISIEDLKHIKGHGWITHKEASKIDYHYDKELDDYIVNTPEYNKWLAEANAKWEAKRKLA
;
A
#
# COMPACT_ATOMS: atom_id res chain seq x y z
N CYS A 1 1.84 -23.25 6.96
CA CYS A 1 1.80 -22.20 5.93
C CYS A 1 2.25 -20.90 6.60
N LEU A 2 3.52 -20.51 6.44
CA LEU A 2 4.09 -19.30 7.04
C LEU A 2 3.93 -18.16 6.04
N THR A 3 3.01 -17.24 6.32
CA THR A 3 2.84 -16.02 5.52
C THR A 3 3.89 -15.00 5.97
N ILE A 4 4.98 -14.87 5.22
CA ILE A 4 5.99 -13.83 5.46
C ILE A 4 5.61 -12.60 4.63
N THR A 5 5.07 -11.58 5.31
CA THR A 5 4.75 -10.28 4.70
C THR A 5 5.95 -9.35 4.83
N TRP A 6 6.65 -9.07 3.73
CA TRP A 6 7.68 -8.05 3.70
C TRP A 6 7.03 -6.66 3.55
N ARG A 7 7.23 -5.77 4.52
CA ARG A 7 6.78 -4.36 4.45
C ARG A 7 7.96 -3.49 4.02
N ILE A 8 7.91 -2.96 2.80
CA ILE A 8 8.85 -1.93 2.34
C ILE A 8 8.18 -0.58 2.57
N GLN A 9 8.74 0.23 3.47
CA GLN A 9 8.25 1.56 3.79
C GLN A 9 8.98 2.60 2.95
N ILE A 10 8.27 3.25 2.02
CA ILE A 10 8.79 4.33 1.19
C ILE A 10 8.25 5.66 1.75
N PRO A 11 9.10 6.68 2.01
CA PRO A 11 8.63 7.99 2.47
C PRO A 11 7.88 8.74 1.35
N PRO A 12 6.94 9.64 1.68
CA PRO A 12 6.09 10.29 0.69
C PRO A 12 6.83 11.40 -0.05
N ILE A 13 6.58 11.48 -1.34
CA ILE A 13 6.96 12.60 -2.20
C ILE A 13 5.94 13.73 -2.01
N THR A 14 6.43 14.96 -1.85
CA THR A 14 5.63 16.16 -1.58
C THR A 14 4.61 16.49 -2.69
N TYR A 15 3.38 16.78 -2.27
CA TYR A 15 2.12 17.23 -2.88
C TYR A 15 1.97 17.75 -4.33
N LYS A 16 3.01 17.92 -5.16
CA LYS A 16 2.85 18.34 -6.57
C LYS A 16 2.62 17.19 -7.57
N GLU A 17 2.69 15.93 -7.14
CA GLU A 17 2.60 14.75 -8.02
C GLU A 17 1.43 13.80 -7.69
N LYS A 18 0.30 14.33 -7.22
CA LYS A 18 -0.90 13.54 -6.84
C LYS A 18 -1.48 12.63 -7.94
N ILE A 19 -1.02 12.74 -9.19
CA ILE A 19 -1.49 11.95 -10.35
C ILE A 19 -0.65 10.67 -10.57
N MET A 20 0.50 10.50 -9.90
CA MET A 20 1.45 9.42 -10.19
C MET A 20 1.37 8.20 -9.26
N ASN A 21 0.56 8.23 -8.19
CA ASN A 21 0.49 7.13 -7.21
C ASN A 21 0.12 5.78 -7.89
N GLY A 22 -0.76 5.88 -8.89
CA GLY A 22 -1.14 4.84 -9.86
C GLY A 22 0.02 4.10 -10.53
N LYS A 23 1.03 4.87 -10.92
CA LYS A 23 2.14 4.39 -11.73
C LYS A 23 3.29 3.90 -10.87
N TYR A 24 3.48 4.45 -9.67
CA TYR A 24 4.56 4.04 -8.79
C TYR A 24 4.41 2.62 -8.25
N CYS A 25 3.22 2.19 -7.86
CA CYS A 25 3.03 0.78 -7.46
C CYS A 25 3.31 -0.18 -8.62
N ASP A 26 3.00 0.21 -9.86
CA ASP A 26 3.34 -0.58 -11.05
C ASP A 26 4.85 -0.65 -11.27
N TYR A 27 5.54 0.50 -11.20
CA TYR A 27 7.01 0.54 -11.28
C TYR A 27 7.66 -0.30 -10.19
N ILE A 28 7.23 -0.14 -8.93
CA ILE A 28 7.75 -0.94 -7.80
C ILE A 28 7.47 -2.43 -8.02
N GLY A 29 6.27 -2.79 -8.51
CA GLY A 29 5.95 -4.17 -8.86
C GLY A 29 6.89 -4.75 -9.92
N ILE A 30 7.21 -3.97 -10.95
CA ILE A 30 8.13 -4.38 -12.01
C ILE A 30 9.56 -4.50 -11.47
N GLU A 31 10.03 -3.54 -10.68
CA GLU A 31 11.37 -3.56 -10.07
C GLU A 31 11.55 -4.76 -9.13
N VAL A 32 10.56 -5.04 -8.28
CA VAL A 32 10.55 -6.22 -7.40
C VAL A 32 10.58 -7.49 -8.23
N LYS A 33 9.76 -7.59 -9.29
CA LYS A 33 9.79 -8.74 -10.21
C LYS A 33 11.18 -8.93 -10.82
N GLN A 34 11.77 -7.87 -11.39
CA GLN A 34 13.08 -7.93 -12.03
C GLN A 34 14.20 -8.28 -11.05
N GLY A 35 14.15 -7.74 -9.83
CA GLY A 35 15.08 -8.11 -8.76
C GLY A 35 14.99 -9.58 -8.39
N LEU A 36 13.77 -10.14 -8.31
CA LEU A 36 13.55 -11.56 -8.05
C LEU A 36 13.98 -12.45 -9.22
N GLU A 37 13.79 -12.00 -10.48
CA GLU A 37 14.27 -12.72 -11.66
C GLU A 37 15.80 -12.83 -11.67
N LYS A 38 16.53 -11.78 -11.26
CA LYS A 38 17.99 -11.83 -11.10
C LYS A 38 18.43 -12.83 -10.02
N CYS A 39 17.60 -13.07 -9.01
CA CYS A 39 17.86 -14.06 -7.96
C CYS A 39 17.65 -15.51 -8.43
N ILE A 40 17.09 -15.74 -9.63
CA ILE A 40 17.07 -17.06 -10.29
C ILE A 40 18.46 -17.39 -10.84
N GLU A 41 19.17 -16.40 -11.37
CA GLU A 41 20.51 -16.59 -11.95
C GLU A 41 21.58 -16.73 -10.88
N ALA A 42 21.61 -15.80 -9.93
CA ALA A 42 22.57 -15.82 -8.83
C ALA A 42 22.04 -15.04 -7.60
N PRO A 43 22.40 -15.44 -6.37
CA PRO A 43 22.08 -14.68 -5.17
C PRO A 43 22.67 -13.26 -5.23
N GLN A 44 21.81 -12.25 -5.17
CA GLN A 44 22.16 -10.82 -5.31
C GLN A 44 22.64 -10.17 -3.99
N PHE A 45 22.75 -10.92 -2.89
CA PHE A 45 23.16 -10.34 -1.60
C PHE A 45 24.58 -9.77 -1.65
N GLU A 46 24.70 -8.47 -1.39
CA GLU A 46 25.94 -7.81 -0.95
C GLU A 46 26.17 -8.14 0.54
N SER A 47 26.61 -9.36 0.86
CA SER A 47 26.90 -9.66 2.26
C SER A 47 28.17 -10.46 2.44
N ASN A 48 29.13 -9.82 3.12
CA ASN A 48 30.28 -10.44 3.79
C ASN A 48 29.87 -11.22 5.06
N PHE A 49 28.58 -11.29 5.39
CA PHE A 49 28.04 -11.89 6.63
C PHE A 49 27.45 -13.29 6.46
N TRP A 50 26.95 -13.64 5.27
CA TRP A 50 26.29 -14.92 5.02
C TRP A 50 26.89 -15.58 3.78
N THR A 51 27.19 -16.89 3.88
CA THR A 51 27.69 -17.67 2.75
C THR A 51 26.63 -17.68 1.66
N LYS A 52 27.01 -17.32 0.43
CA LYS A 52 26.10 -17.39 -0.71
C LYS A 52 25.59 -18.82 -0.86
N PRO A 53 24.26 -19.03 -0.98
CA PRO A 53 23.73 -20.37 -1.19
C PRO A 53 24.25 -20.93 -2.52
N ALA A 54 24.58 -22.23 -2.51
CA ALA A 54 25.15 -22.92 -3.68
C ALA A 54 24.14 -23.10 -4.83
N ILE A 55 22.85 -22.96 -4.52
CA ILE A 55 21.73 -23.06 -5.45
C ILE A 55 20.96 -21.74 -5.37
N PRO A 56 20.46 -21.20 -6.51
CA PRO A 56 19.54 -20.06 -6.49
C PRO A 56 18.37 -20.32 -5.56
N ILE A 57 17.98 -19.35 -4.74
CA ILE A 57 16.86 -19.53 -3.79
C ILE A 57 15.52 -19.56 -4.54
N ILE A 58 15.44 -18.88 -5.69
CA ILE A 58 14.20 -18.72 -6.46
C ILE A 58 14.28 -19.55 -7.73
N GLU A 59 13.24 -20.34 -7.99
CA GLU A 59 13.10 -21.11 -9.23
C GLU A 59 12.25 -20.36 -10.25
N LYS A 60 11.14 -19.76 -9.81
CA LYS A 60 10.17 -19.13 -10.70
C LYS A 60 9.58 -17.86 -10.12
N VAL A 61 9.49 -16.84 -10.96
CA VAL A 61 8.80 -15.58 -10.65
C VAL A 61 7.60 -15.43 -11.58
N GLY A 62 6.44 -15.16 -10.99
CA GLY A 62 5.20 -14.90 -11.72
C GLY A 62 5.17 -13.52 -12.36
N LYS A 63 4.16 -13.28 -13.19
CA LYS A 63 3.87 -11.94 -13.70
C LYS A 63 3.32 -11.06 -12.58
N VAL A 64 3.53 -9.74 -12.68
CA VAL A 64 2.80 -8.77 -11.85
C VAL A 64 1.32 -8.91 -12.17
N ASN A 65 0.54 -9.33 -11.18
CA ASN A 65 -0.89 -9.56 -11.31
C ASN A 65 -1.68 -8.35 -10.79
N TYR A 66 -2.63 -7.91 -11.60
CA TYR A 66 -3.50 -6.76 -11.38
C TYR A 66 -4.92 -7.17 -10.92
N GLY A 67 -5.23 -8.46 -10.86
CA GLY A 67 -6.58 -8.96 -10.57
C GLY A 67 -7.09 -8.65 -9.17
N GLU A 68 -6.20 -8.37 -8.22
CA GLU A 68 -6.55 -7.89 -6.87
C GLU A 68 -6.51 -6.36 -6.75
N SER A 69 -6.18 -5.65 -7.84
CA SER A 69 -6.03 -4.20 -7.86
C SER A 69 -7.38 -3.51 -8.07
N ASN A 70 -7.71 -2.52 -7.24
CA ASN A 70 -8.91 -1.72 -7.41
C ASN A 70 -8.59 -0.34 -8.01
N TYR A 71 -8.63 -0.26 -9.34
CA TYR A 71 -8.29 0.95 -10.10
C TYR A 71 -9.28 2.11 -9.93
N ALA A 72 -10.53 1.84 -9.57
CA ALA A 72 -11.59 2.86 -9.55
C ALA A 72 -11.68 3.61 -8.21
N THR A 73 -11.41 2.93 -7.09
CA THR A 73 -11.65 3.47 -5.73
C THR A 73 -10.45 3.34 -4.79
N GLY A 74 -9.35 2.71 -5.24
CA GLY A 74 -8.18 2.37 -4.42
C GLY A 74 -8.44 1.19 -3.47
N PRO A 75 -7.42 0.61 -2.79
CA PRO A 75 -5.99 0.73 -3.05
C PRO A 75 -5.57 -0.04 -4.31
N MET A 76 -4.44 0.35 -4.87
CA MET A 76 -3.80 -0.39 -5.92
C MET A 76 -2.91 -1.48 -5.34
N THR A 77 -3.45 -2.68 -5.24
CA THR A 77 -2.65 -3.85 -4.89
C THR A 77 -2.05 -4.48 -6.15
N LYS A 78 -0.76 -4.79 -6.12
CA LYS A 78 -0.08 -5.62 -7.12
C LYS A 78 0.42 -6.87 -6.42
N THR A 79 0.18 -8.03 -7.04
CA THR A 79 0.57 -9.31 -6.46
C THR A 79 1.54 -10.02 -7.37
N ILE A 80 2.62 -10.56 -6.81
CA ILE A 80 3.61 -11.40 -7.49
C ILE A 80 3.67 -12.73 -6.73
N TYR A 81 3.55 -13.83 -7.47
CA TYR A 81 3.77 -15.16 -6.93
C TYR A 81 5.18 -15.63 -7.24
N VAL A 82 5.85 -16.22 -6.27
CA VAL A 82 7.24 -16.69 -6.38
C VAL A 82 7.31 -18.13 -5.90
N GLU A 83 8.08 -18.96 -6.59
CA GLU A 83 8.37 -20.35 -6.19
C GLU A 83 9.87 -20.49 -5.92
N ASP A 84 10.22 -21.10 -4.79
CA ASP A 84 11.61 -21.47 -4.48
C ASP A 84 11.99 -22.80 -5.14
N THR A 85 13.28 -23.11 -5.16
CA THR A 85 13.82 -24.37 -5.70
C THR A 85 13.45 -25.62 -4.89
N PHE A 86 12.76 -25.45 -3.76
CA PHE A 86 12.27 -26.54 -2.92
C PHE A 86 10.76 -26.75 -3.08
N GLY A 87 10.11 -26.02 -4.00
CA GLY A 87 8.69 -26.10 -4.32
C GLY A 87 7.78 -25.27 -3.40
N SER A 88 8.32 -24.46 -2.49
CA SER A 88 7.52 -23.56 -1.67
C SER A 88 7.05 -22.35 -2.49
N ARG A 89 5.81 -21.92 -2.25
CA ARG A 89 5.22 -20.77 -2.94
C ARG A 89 5.00 -19.60 -2.00
N TYR A 90 5.41 -18.43 -2.46
CA TYR A 90 5.30 -17.15 -1.78
C TYR A 90 4.37 -16.22 -2.55
N LYS A 91 3.67 -15.36 -1.81
CA LYS A 91 2.87 -14.26 -2.35
C LYS A 91 3.47 -12.96 -1.85
N ILE A 92 3.87 -12.10 -2.77
CA ILE A 92 4.31 -10.73 -2.49
C ILE A 92 3.19 -9.81 -2.91
N SER A 93 2.74 -8.95 -2.00
CA SER A 93 1.72 -7.94 -2.27
C SER A 93 2.30 -6.56 -2.02
N ILE A 94 2.13 -5.69 -2.99
CA ILE A 94 2.59 -4.30 -2.99
C ILE A 94 1.33 -3.45 -3.04
N GLU A 95 1.16 -2.56 -2.07
CA GLU A 95 -0.01 -1.69 -1.97
C GLU A 95 0.40 -0.27 -1.59
N ASP A 96 -0.36 0.71 -2.08
CA ASP A 96 -0.26 2.08 -1.58
C ASP A 96 -0.86 2.17 -0.17
N LEU A 97 -0.18 2.94 0.69
CA LEU A 97 -0.59 3.15 2.07
C LEU A 97 -1.23 4.52 2.22
N LYS A 98 -2.18 4.59 3.16
CA LYS A 98 -2.81 5.83 3.57
C LYS A 98 -2.25 6.28 4.90
N HIS A 99 -1.84 7.54 4.97
CA HIS A 99 -1.45 8.15 6.23
C HIS A 99 -2.69 8.60 7.00
N ILE A 100 -2.77 8.27 8.29
CA ILE A 100 -3.72 8.84 9.22
C ILE A 100 -2.94 9.32 10.43
N LYS A 101 -3.08 10.61 10.75
CA LYS A 101 -2.44 11.22 11.91
C LYS A 101 -2.84 10.48 13.20
N GLY A 102 -1.83 10.06 13.97
CA GLY A 102 -2.00 9.24 15.17
C GLY A 102 -1.95 7.72 14.93
N HIS A 103 -2.08 7.26 13.68
CA HIS A 103 -1.98 5.84 13.30
C HIS A 103 -0.84 5.55 12.31
N GLY A 104 -0.24 6.58 11.71
CA GLY A 104 0.86 6.45 10.75
C GLY A 104 0.40 5.98 9.37
N TRP A 105 1.29 5.30 8.64
CA TRP A 105 1.00 4.72 7.32
C TRP A 105 0.36 3.34 7.49
N ILE A 106 -0.91 3.23 7.11
CA ILE A 106 -1.69 2.01 7.26
C ILE A 106 -2.32 1.62 5.92
N THR A 107 -2.78 0.37 5.82
CA THR A 107 -3.47 -0.10 4.61
C THR A 107 -4.80 0.61 4.44
N HIS A 108 -5.30 0.70 3.20
CA HIS A 108 -6.63 1.27 2.96
C HIS A 108 -7.75 0.45 3.64
N LYS A 109 -7.54 -0.85 3.85
CA LYS A 109 -8.46 -1.74 4.56
C LYS A 109 -8.49 -1.47 6.07
N GLU A 110 -7.37 -1.08 6.65
CA GLU A 110 -7.33 -0.64 8.06
C GLU A 110 -7.94 0.75 8.18
N ALA A 111 -7.59 1.66 7.26
CA ALA A 111 -8.17 3.00 7.21
C ALA A 111 -9.70 2.95 7.10
N SER A 112 -10.28 2.10 6.24
CA SER A 112 -11.75 2.02 6.07
C SER A 112 -12.53 1.59 7.31
N LYS A 113 -11.84 1.05 8.33
CA LYS A 113 -12.43 0.71 9.64
C LYS A 113 -12.35 1.85 10.65
N ILE A 114 -11.55 2.87 10.36
CA ILE A 114 -11.35 4.05 11.19
C ILE A 114 -12.27 5.15 10.65
N ASP A 115 -12.95 5.86 11.54
CA ASP A 115 -13.69 7.05 11.18
C ASP A 115 -12.71 8.23 11.15
N TYR A 116 -12.48 8.80 9.97
CA TYR A 116 -11.51 9.87 9.75
C TYR A 116 -12.01 10.84 8.69
N HIS A 117 -11.49 12.07 8.72
CA HIS A 117 -11.71 13.06 7.68
C HIS A 117 -10.39 13.68 7.24
N TYR A 118 -10.42 14.38 6.11
CA TYR A 118 -9.28 15.14 5.64
C TYR A 118 -9.34 16.55 6.21
N ASP A 119 -8.31 16.94 6.94
CA ASP A 119 -8.12 18.31 7.41
C ASP A 119 -7.29 19.06 6.39
N LYS A 120 -7.88 20.12 5.82
CA LYS A 120 -7.23 20.91 4.77
C LYS A 120 -6.11 21.81 5.29
N GLU A 121 -6.17 22.25 6.55
CA GLU A 121 -5.16 23.12 7.14
C GLU A 121 -3.91 22.33 7.50
N LEU A 122 -4.10 21.10 8.00
CA LEU A 122 -3.02 20.17 8.33
C LEU A 122 -2.53 19.37 7.12
N ASP A 123 -3.28 19.41 6.01
CA ASP A 123 -3.02 18.68 4.78
C ASP A 123 -2.85 17.16 5.00
N ASP A 124 -3.62 16.62 5.94
CA ASP A 124 -3.51 15.24 6.43
C ASP A 124 -4.88 14.67 6.81
N TYR A 125 -4.98 13.34 6.89
CA TYR A 125 -6.17 12.68 7.41
C TYR A 125 -6.09 12.55 8.92
N ILE A 126 -7.14 12.97 9.62
CA ILE A 126 -7.23 12.92 11.08
C ILE A 126 -8.43 12.10 11.51
N VAL A 127 -8.29 11.39 12.63
CA VAL A 127 -9.36 10.59 13.22
C VAL A 127 -10.50 11.52 13.65
N ASN A 128 -11.73 11.13 13.35
CA ASN A 128 -12.92 11.83 13.80
C ASN A 128 -13.04 11.71 15.32
N THR A 129 -13.14 12.85 15.99
CA THR A 129 -13.45 12.87 17.42
C THR A 129 -14.97 12.96 17.64
N PRO A 130 -15.49 12.53 18.80
CA PRO A 130 -16.90 12.71 19.14
C PRO A 130 -17.37 14.16 19.01
N GLU A 131 -16.53 15.13 19.38
CA GLU A 131 -16.81 16.57 19.28
C GLU A 131 -16.95 17.01 17.83
N TYR A 132 -16.04 16.57 16.95
CA TYR A 132 -16.10 16.86 15.52
C TYR A 132 -17.36 16.27 14.89
N ASN A 133 -17.67 15.01 15.20
CA ASN A 133 -18.88 14.35 14.67
C ASN A 133 -20.17 15.05 15.13
N LYS A 134 -20.19 15.53 16.38
CA LYS A 134 -21.32 16.34 16.89
C LYS A 134 -21.45 17.66 16.13
N TRP A 135 -20.35 18.39 15.94
CA TRP A 135 -20.34 19.63 15.17
C TRP A 135 -20.80 19.41 13.72
N LEU A 136 -20.33 18.35 13.07
CA LEU A 136 -20.67 18.01 11.69
C LEU A 136 -22.17 17.72 11.54
N ALA A 137 -22.77 17.01 12.50
CA ALA A 137 -24.21 16.73 12.52
C ALA A 137 -25.03 18.04 12.63
N GLU A 138 -24.64 18.95 13.52
CA GLU A 138 -25.29 20.26 13.67
C GLU A 138 -25.14 21.13 12.41
N ALA A 139 -23.96 21.11 11.77
CA ALA A 139 -23.69 21.86 10.54
C ALA A 139 -24.54 21.34 9.36
N ASN A 140 -24.63 20.01 9.19
CA ASN A 140 -25.45 19.39 8.15
C ASN A 140 -26.94 19.71 8.33
N ALA A 141 -27.46 19.63 9.56
CA ALA A 141 -28.84 19.98 9.86
C ALA A 141 -29.17 21.44 9.51
N LYS A 142 -28.25 22.39 9.82
CA LYS A 142 -28.40 23.80 9.41
C LYS A 142 -28.41 23.96 7.89
N TRP A 143 -27.55 23.24 7.18
CA TRP A 143 -27.46 23.33 5.71
C TRP A 143 -28.71 22.76 5.03
N GLU A 144 -29.24 21.63 5.52
CA GLU A 144 -30.49 21.05 5.04
C GLU A 144 -31.69 21.97 5.29
N ALA A 145 -31.77 22.58 6.47
CA ALA A 145 -32.82 23.56 6.77
C ALA A 145 -32.76 24.76 5.80
N LYS A 146 -31.55 25.27 5.53
CA LYS A 146 -31.35 26.36 4.56
C LYS A 146 -31.73 25.95 3.13
N ARG A 147 -31.43 24.72 2.71
CA ARG A 147 -31.84 24.19 1.39
C ARG A 147 -33.35 24.04 1.24
N LYS A 148 -34.08 23.70 2.31
CA LYS A 148 -35.54 23.54 2.26
C LYS A 148 -36.29 24.87 2.23
N LEU A 149 -35.62 25.97 2.60
CA LEU A 149 -36.14 27.33 2.57
C LEU A 149 -35.85 28.07 1.24
N ALA A 150 -35.03 27.49 0.37
CA ALA A 150 -34.64 28.03 -0.94
C ALA A 150 -35.40 27.33 -2.07
#